data_AF-D4G7L0-F1
#
_entry.id   AF-D4G7L0-F1
#
_cell.length_a   1.000
_cell.length_b   1.000
_cell.length_c   1.000
_cell.angle_alpha   90.00
_cell.angle_beta   90.00
_cell.angle_gamma   90.00
#
_symmetry.space_group_name_H-M   'P 1'
#
loop_
_entity.id
_entity.type
_entity.pdbx_description
1 polymer ?
#
loop_
_entity_poly.entity_id
_entity_poly.type
_entity_poly.pdbx_seq_one_letter_code
_entity_poly.pdbx_strand_id
1 'polypeptide(L)' 'MKLIYCKFFKKKMPQLESQPFPGKLGKRIFYEISKEAWNFWIVQQTILINEKNIDVSSKENREFLMKKMEDFFFLK' A
#
# COMPACT_ATOMS: atom_id res chain seq x y z
N MET A 1 7.72 -18.89 -5.02
CA MET A 1 7.18 -17.87 -4.10
C MET A 1 8.28 -17.40 -3.16
N LYS A 2 8.51 -16.09 -3.05
CA LYS A 2 9.41 -15.54 -2.03
C LYS A 2 8.59 -15.13 -0.81
N LEU A 3 9.09 -15.48 0.38
CA LEU A 3 8.51 -15.04 1.64
C LEU A 3 9.31 -13.84 2.15
N ILE A 4 8.59 -12.80 2.55
CA ILE A 4 9.16 -11.63 3.20
C ILE A 4 8.58 -11.50 4.60
N TYR A 5 9.31 -10.80 5.48
CA TYR A 5 8.76 -10.43 6.78
C TYR A 5 7.83 -9.23 6.59
N CYS A 6 6.52 -9.47 6.63
CA CYS A 6 5.52 -8.42 6.47
C CYS A 6 5.45 -7.58 7.74
N LYS A 7 5.78 -6.29 7.67
CA LYS A 7 5.70 -5.38 8.82
C LYS A 7 4.27 -5.21 9.35
N PHE A 8 3.28 -5.18 8.45
CA PHE A 8 1.88 -5.02 8.82
C PHE A 8 1.35 -6.20 9.65
N PHE A 9 1.64 -7.44 9.24
CA PHE A 9 1.20 -8.65 9.94
C PHE A 9 2.22 -9.22 10.93
N LYS A 10 3.42 -8.65 10.99
CA LYS A 10 4.56 -9.07 11.82
C LYS A 10 4.92 -10.56 11.70
N LYS A 11 4.72 -11.13 10.50
CA LYS A 11 4.98 -12.56 10.20
C LYS A 11 5.50 -12.75 8.77
N LYS A 12 6.11 -13.92 8.51
CA LYS A 12 6.57 -14.30 7.17
C LYS A 12 5.36 -14.58 6.27
N MET A 13 5.27 -13.88 5.16
CA MET A 13 4.16 -13.99 4.22
C MET A 13 4.63 -13.87 2.76
N PRO A 14 3.81 -14.31 1.79
CA PRO A 14 4.13 -14.14 0.38
C PRO A 14 4.37 -12.68 0.00
N GLN A 15 5.48 -12.46 -0.70
CA GLN A 15 5.81 -11.17 -1.31
C GLN A 15 4.82 -10.81 -2.43
N LEU A 16 4.73 -9.53 -2.77
CA LEU A 16 4.11 -9.08 -4.02
C LEU A 16 4.80 -9.70 -5.24
N GLU A 17 4.04 -9.86 -6.31
CA GLU A 17 4.55 -10.37 -7.60
C GLU A 17 5.42 -9.34 -8.32
N SER A 18 5.07 -8.06 -8.16
CA SER A 18 5.79 -6.94 -8.75
C SER A 18 5.70 -5.70 -7.86
N GLN A 19 6.60 -4.76 -8.12
CA GLN A 19 6.55 -3.45 -7.47
C GLN A 19 5.31 -2.68 -7.96
N PRO A 20 4.47 -2.14 -7.05
CA PRO A 20 3.19 -1.52 -7.45
C PRO A 20 3.36 -0.18 -8.17
N PHE A 21 4.42 0.57 -7.87
CA PHE A 21 4.73 1.84 -8.53
C PHE A 21 6.22 2.16 -8.42
N PRO A 22 6.80 2.89 -9.40
CA PRO A 22 8.20 3.26 -9.37
C PRO A 22 8.53 4.19 -8.20
N GLY A 23 9.77 4.16 -7.73
CA GLY A 23 10.27 5.02 -6.66
C GLY A 23 10.57 4.30 -5.34
N LYS A 24 11.05 5.07 -4.35
CA LYS A 24 11.53 4.54 -3.06
C LYS A 24 10.41 3.89 -2.25
N LEU A 25 9.22 4.50 -2.22
CA LEU A 25 8.08 3.99 -1.46
C LEU A 25 7.54 2.68 -2.05
N GLY A 26 7.42 2.56 -3.37
CA GLY A 26 6.99 1.32 -4.01
C GLY A 26 7.99 0.18 -3.79
N LYS A 27 9.30 0.50 -3.80
CA LYS A 27 10.35 -0.46 -3.44
C LYS A 27 10.21 -0.90 -1.98
N ARG A 28 9.97 0.04 -1.06
CA ARG A 28 9.75 -0.25 0.37
C ARG A 28 8.56 -1.18 0.57
N ILE A 29 7.43 -0.90 -0.07
CA ILE A 29 6.22 -1.74 0.00
C ILE A 29 6.52 -3.14 -0.54
N PHE A 30 7.21 -3.23 -1.67
CA PHE A 30 7.57 -4.52 -2.26
C PHE A 30 8.43 -5.42 -1.34
N TYR A 31 9.30 -4.84 -0.51
CA TYR A 31 10.15 -5.60 0.43
C TYR A 31 9.55 -5.79 1.83
N GLU A 32 8.72 -4.87 2.30
CA GLU A 32 8.22 -4.86 3.70
C GLU A 32 6.75 -5.26 3.84
N ILE A 33 5.96 -5.30 2.75
CA ILE A 33 4.51 -5.53 2.77
C ILE A 33 4.17 -6.76 1.94
N SER A 34 3.34 -7.66 2.49
CA SER A 34 2.91 -8.88 1.80
C SER A 34 1.84 -8.64 0.74
N LYS A 35 1.67 -9.60 -0.18
CA LYS A 35 0.59 -9.57 -1.18
C LYS A 35 -0.79 -9.42 -0.52
N GLU A 36 -1.02 -10.09 0.60
CA GLU A 36 -2.26 -10.01 1.35
C GLU A 36 -2.49 -8.63 1.96
N ALA A 37 -1.47 -8.04 2.59
CA ALA A 37 -1.56 -6.69 3.17
C ALA A 37 -1.80 -5.63 2.08
N TRP A 38 -1.20 -5.81 0.90
CA TRP A 38 -1.44 -4.96 -0.25
C TRP A 38 -2.90 -5.04 -0.73
N ASN A 39 -3.49 -6.23 -0.78
CA ASN A 39 -4.91 -6.39 -1.13
C ASN A 39 -5.82 -5.68 -0.12
N PHE A 40 -5.51 -5.74 1.18
CA PHE A 40 -6.22 -4.97 2.20
C PHE A 40 -6.18 -3.46 1.93
N TRP A 41 -5.02 -2.94 1.53
CA TRP A 41 -4.90 -1.53 1.15
C TRP A 41 -5.72 -1.18 -0.08
N ILE A 42 -5.76 -2.01 -1.13
CA ILE A 42 -6.58 -1.74 -2.33
C ILE A 42 -8.06 -1.56 -1.95
N VAL A 43 -8.57 -2.43 -1.07
CA VAL A 43 -9.96 -2.33 -0.58
C VAL A 43 -10.17 -1.04 0.20
N GLN A 44 -9.27 -0.71 1.14
CA GLN A 44 -9.34 0.52 1.92
C GLN A 44 -9.22 1.78 1.05
N GLN A 45 -8.33 1.76 0.05
CA GLN A 45 -8.18 2.82 -0.94
C GLN A 45 -9.48 3.04 -1.70
N THR A 46 -10.15 1.97 -2.11
CA THR A 46 -11.44 2.06 -2.83
C THR A 46 -12.53 2.70 -1.96
N ILE A 47 -12.61 2.29 -0.68
CA ILE A 47 -13.54 2.89 0.29
C ILE A 47 -13.23 4.38 0.46
N LEU A 48 -11.96 4.73 0.68
CA LEU A 48 -11.53 6.12 0.83
C LEU A 48 -11.85 6.98 -0.38
N ILE A 49 -11.63 6.45 -1.59
CA ILE A 49 -11.94 7.16 -2.85
C ILE A 49 -13.43 7.46 -2.93
N ASN A 50 -14.27 6.47 -2.63
CA ASN A 50 -15.73 6.62 -2.72
C ASN A 50 -16.28 7.53 -1.60
N GLU A 51 -15.84 7.36 -0.35
CA GLU A 51 -16.33 8.16 0.78
C GLU A 51 -15.94 9.63 0.67
N LYS A 52 -14.72 9.93 0.20
CA LYS A 52 -14.22 11.30 0.08
C LYS A 52 -14.40 11.89 -1.32
N ASN A 53 -15.03 11.16 -2.25
CA ASN A 53 -15.13 11.51 -3.67
C ASN A 53 -13.79 11.99 -4.24
N ILE A 54 -12.74 11.20 -4.00
CA ILE A 54 -11.37 11.56 -4.36
C ILE A 54 -11.19 11.43 -5.86
N ASP A 55 -10.91 12.55 -6.52
CA ASP A 55 -10.46 12.53 -7.91
C ASP A 55 -8.99 12.10 -7.98
N VAL A 56 -8.75 10.87 -8.45
CA VAL A 56 -7.42 10.30 -8.68
C VAL A 56 -6.66 10.94 -9.84
N SER A 57 -7.28 11.84 -10.60
CA SER A 57 -6.60 12.65 -11.62
C SER A 57 -5.80 13.79 -10.99
N SER A 58 -6.28 14.35 -9.87
CA SER A 58 -5.62 15.45 -9.17
C SER A 58 -4.34 15.00 -8.47
N LYS A 59 -3.29 15.81 -8.61
CA LYS A 59 -1.98 15.58 -7.98
C LYS A 59 -2.08 15.59 -6.44
N GLU A 60 -2.83 16.53 -5.88
CA GLU A 60 -2.99 16.68 -4.43
C GLU A 60 -3.68 15.45 -3.81
N ASN A 61 -4.69 14.93 -4.50
CA ASN A 61 -5.41 13.74 -4.10
C ASN A 61 -4.54 12.47 -4.17
N ARG A 62 -3.66 12.37 -5.18
CA ARG A 62 -2.66 11.29 -5.25
C ARG A 62 -1.69 11.36 -4.08
N GLU A 63 -1.19 12.54 -3.75
CA GLU A 63 -0.30 12.76 -2.61
C GLU A 63 -1.01 12.41 -1.29
N PHE A 64 -2.28 12.79 -1.14
CA PHE A 64 -3.11 12.41 0.00
C PHE A 64 -3.26 10.89 0.13
N LEU A 65 -3.58 10.19 -0.96
CA LEU A 65 -3.69 8.74 -0.98
C LEU A 65 -2.36 8.06 -0.64
N MET A 66 -1.25 8.57 -1.17
CA MET A 66 0.09 8.06 -0.84
C MET A 66 0.41 8.23 0.64
N LYS A 67 0.08 9.38 1.22
CA LYS A 67 0.26 9.62 2.66
C LYS A 67 -0.61 8.68 3.49
N LYS A 68 -1.88 8.50 3.12
CA LYS A 68 -2.78 7.54 3.80
C LYS A 68 -2.32 6.10 3.69
N MET A 69 -1.71 5.73 2.57
CA MET A 69 -1.09 4.41 2.37
C MET A 69 0.09 4.22 3.30
N GLU A 70 0.98 5.22 3.39
CA GLU A 70 2.13 5.18 4.28
C GLU A 70 1.68 5.09 5.74
N ASP A 71 0.67 5.87 6.12
CA ASP A 71 0.05 5.81 7.45
C ASP A 71 -0.54 4.42 7.74
N PHE A 72 -1.26 3.83 6.77
CA PHE A 72 -1.90 2.52 6.91
C PHE A 72 -0.89 1.39 7.15
N PHE A 73 0.27 1.44 6.47
CA PHE A 73 1.27 0.38 6.54
C PHE A 73 2.35 0.58 7.60
N PHE A 74 2.69 1.82 7.93
CA PHE A 74 3.88 2.13 8.74
C PHE A 74 3.62 2.97 9.98
N LEU A 75 2.47 3.62 10.13
CA LEU A 75 2.17 4.50 11.26
C LEU A 75 1.36 3.79 12.37
N LYS A 76 1.63 2.50 12.61
CA LYS A 76 0.94 1.68 13.61
C LYS A 76 1.87 0.73 14.35
#